data_AF-A0A1G1JPJ5-F1
#
_entry.id   AF-A0A1G1JPJ5-F1
#
_cell.length_a   1.000
_cell.length_b   1.000
_cell.length_c   1.000
_cell.angle_alpha   90.00
_cell.angle_beta   90.00
_cell.angle_gamma   90.00
#
_symmetry.space_group_name_H-M   'P 1'
#
loop_
_entity.id
_entity.type
_entity.pdbx_description
1 polymer ?
#
loop_
_entity_poly.entity_id
_entity_poly.type
_entity_poly.pdbx_seq_one_letter_code
_entity_poly.pdbx_strand_id
1 'polypeptide(L)'
;MVSSDTVMLYAKVKRNAGKLRKIKKDGAIKASLKYFRRLAVLRARQLYFGAKLAWAYRTTKKNPKRPFFVLCAARTGSNLFISYLNSIPGVSFDLEIISRYQTYGLRRFWISKKAVFRHIRHFLHYRREKVRGGKLFFVHLEELKISLDELIREFPDAFWFVLYRKDILAQYLSYKIANQTQRWTRRINSPPEKPVQFVFDAADALAYRDRIRRNYQNVLASEAMCKRCLWISYEALAANPQKLFEDKVFSFLQVPPAPIRTHLGKQNLRPVAEVITNYAAVREFIEKAVFTQDYESEATPAGGGRPTKNKKPQMPEDRETTARMKP
;
A
#
# COMPACT_ATOMS: atom_id res chain seq x y z
N MET A 1 -17.37 9.29 59.14
CA MET A 1 -18.71 9.87 58.99
C MET A 1 -18.80 10.48 57.60
N VAL A 2 -19.68 9.95 56.73
CA VAL A 2 -19.92 10.52 55.39
C VAL A 2 -20.97 11.61 55.53
N SER A 3 -20.67 12.81 55.02
CA SER A 3 -21.54 14.00 55.08
C SER A 3 -22.93 13.74 54.47
N SER A 4 -23.96 14.24 55.15
CA SER A 4 -25.39 14.22 54.79
C SER A 4 -25.67 14.61 53.32
N ASP A 5 -24.85 15.48 52.74
CA ASP A 5 -25.00 15.93 51.34
C ASP A 5 -24.70 14.85 50.30
N THR A 6 -23.89 13.85 50.66
CA THR A 6 -23.49 12.74 49.77
C THR A 6 -24.64 11.74 49.59
N VAL A 7 -25.50 11.60 50.60
CA VAL A 7 -26.65 10.68 50.58
C VAL A 7 -27.80 11.25 49.73
N MET A 8 -27.97 12.58 49.73
CA MET A 8 -28.96 13.28 48.88
C MET A 8 -28.58 13.27 47.39
N LEU A 9 -27.30 13.37 47.04
CA LEU A 9 -26.83 13.27 45.65
C LEU A 9 -27.02 11.85 45.07
N TYR A 10 -26.84 10.81 45.90
CA TYR A 10 -27.02 9.41 45.49
C TYR A 10 -28.50 9.05 45.23
N ALA A 11 -29.43 9.62 45.98
CA ALA A 11 -30.87 9.42 45.78
C ALA A 11 -31.39 10.08 44.50
N LYS A 12 -30.84 11.25 44.12
CA LYS A 12 -31.21 11.97 42.88
C LYS A 12 -30.68 11.28 41.61
N VAL A 13 -29.52 10.62 41.69
CA VAL A 13 -28.94 9.80 40.60
C VAL A 13 -29.73 8.50 40.38
N LYS A 14 -30.19 7.84 41.46
CA LYS A 14 -30.99 6.60 41.35
C LYS A 14 -32.35 6.79 40.65
N ARG A 15 -33.00 7.95 40.81
CA ARG A 15 -34.29 8.23 40.11
C ARG A 15 -34.15 8.43 38.59
N ASN A 16 -32.96 8.78 38.08
CA ASN A 16 -32.72 8.97 36.64
C ASN A 16 -31.94 7.82 35.95
N ALA A 17 -31.41 6.85 36.71
CA ALA A 17 -30.64 5.72 36.19
C ALA A 17 -31.45 4.76 35.28
N GLY A 18 -32.75 4.66 35.49
CA GLY A 18 -33.65 3.82 34.68
C GLY A 18 -33.83 4.33 33.24
N LYS A 19 -33.99 5.65 33.05
CA LYS A 19 -34.10 6.27 31.73
C LYS A 19 -32.75 6.34 30.99
N LEU A 20 -31.64 6.58 31.71
CA LEU A 20 -30.29 6.58 31.13
C LEU A 20 -29.79 5.18 30.70
N ARG A 21 -30.20 4.10 31.37
CA ARG A 21 -29.91 2.72 30.94
C ARG A 21 -30.68 2.31 29.67
N LYS A 22 -31.92 2.76 29.51
CA LYS A 22 -32.74 2.46 28.32
C LYS A 22 -32.24 3.24 27.09
N ILE A 23 -31.91 4.53 27.25
CA ILE A 23 -31.32 5.36 26.18
C ILE A 23 -29.93 4.85 25.76
N LYS A 24 -29.09 4.40 26.70
CA LYS A 24 -27.79 3.77 26.37
C LYS A 24 -27.93 2.41 25.68
N LYS A 25 -28.92 1.59 26.06
CA LYS A 25 -29.21 0.30 25.39
C LYS A 25 -29.70 0.51 23.95
N ASP A 26 -30.64 1.43 23.73
CA ASP A 26 -31.16 1.71 22.39
C ASP A 26 -30.09 2.34 21.49
N GLY A 27 -29.25 3.21 22.04
CA GLY A 27 -28.08 3.76 21.35
C GLY A 27 -27.05 2.69 20.96
N ALA A 28 -26.73 1.76 21.87
CA ALA A 28 -25.80 0.67 21.62
C ALA A 28 -26.33 -0.34 20.58
N ILE A 29 -27.64 -0.65 20.62
CA ILE A 29 -28.29 -1.53 19.64
C ILE A 29 -28.29 -0.85 18.27
N LYS A 30 -28.66 0.43 18.17
CA LYS A 30 -28.61 1.19 16.91
C LYS A 30 -27.19 1.30 16.34
N ALA A 31 -26.19 1.55 17.19
CA ALA A 31 -24.78 1.58 16.78
C ALA A 31 -24.31 0.22 16.27
N SER A 32 -24.67 -0.87 16.96
CA SER A 32 -24.39 -2.24 16.54
C SER A 32 -25.06 -2.58 15.21
N LEU A 33 -26.35 -2.28 15.04
CA LEU A 33 -27.07 -2.47 13.78
C LEU A 33 -26.43 -1.68 12.62
N LYS A 34 -26.06 -0.42 12.86
CA LYS A 34 -25.35 0.41 11.87
C LYS A 34 -24.01 -0.21 11.48
N TYR A 35 -23.27 -0.73 12.45
CA TYR A 35 -22.02 -1.45 12.23
C TYR A 35 -22.23 -2.73 11.41
N PHE A 36 -23.20 -3.58 11.76
CA PHE A 36 -23.52 -4.79 11.02
C PHE A 36 -24.00 -4.50 9.58
N ARG A 37 -24.84 -3.49 9.38
CA ARG A 37 -25.24 -3.04 8.03
C ARG A 37 -24.03 -2.60 7.21
N ARG A 38 -23.13 -1.80 7.79
CA ARG A 38 -21.88 -1.38 7.13
C ARG A 38 -21.02 -2.59 6.76
N LEU A 39 -20.89 -3.57 7.66
CA LEU A 39 -20.16 -4.81 7.38
C LEU A 39 -20.81 -5.62 6.27
N ALA A 40 -22.14 -5.77 6.27
CA ALA A 40 -22.89 -6.51 5.25
C ALA A 40 -22.70 -5.87 3.86
N VAL A 41 -22.85 -4.55 3.75
CA VAL A 41 -22.61 -3.81 2.49
C VAL A 41 -21.17 -3.99 1.99
N LEU A 42 -20.19 -3.93 2.88
CA LEU A 42 -18.79 -4.15 2.51
C LEU A 42 -18.54 -5.59 2.04
N ARG A 43 -19.13 -6.58 2.71
CA ARG A 43 -19.04 -7.99 2.29
C ARG A 43 -19.70 -8.22 0.94
N ALA A 44 -20.88 -7.66 0.70
CA ALA A 44 -21.56 -7.76 -0.59
C ALA A 44 -20.72 -7.14 -1.71
N ARG A 45 -20.14 -5.96 -1.49
CA ARG A 45 -19.21 -5.32 -2.45
C ARG A 45 -17.97 -6.18 -2.74
N GLN A 46 -17.44 -6.85 -1.73
CA GLN A 46 -16.29 -7.74 -1.88
C GLN A 46 -16.61 -9.00 -2.66
N LEU A 47 -17.74 -9.65 -2.36
CA LEU A 47 -18.21 -10.82 -3.12
C LEU A 47 -18.46 -10.44 -4.58
N TYR A 48 -19.17 -9.33 -4.80
CA TYR A 48 -19.39 -8.78 -6.14
C TYR A 48 -18.05 -8.53 -6.87
N PHE A 49 -17.09 -7.88 -6.21
CA PHE A 49 -15.80 -7.60 -6.82
C PHE A 49 -14.99 -8.88 -7.09
N GLY A 50 -14.98 -9.83 -6.16
CA GLY A 50 -14.31 -11.12 -6.32
C GLY A 50 -14.89 -11.92 -7.49
N ALA A 51 -16.21 -11.95 -7.62
CA ALA A 51 -16.89 -12.54 -8.78
C ALA A 51 -16.51 -11.82 -10.07
N LYS A 52 -16.49 -10.49 -10.06
CA LYS A 52 -16.10 -9.66 -11.21
C LYS A 52 -14.64 -9.90 -11.63
N LEU A 53 -13.72 -10.02 -10.68
CA LEU A 53 -12.33 -10.39 -10.92
C LEU A 53 -12.21 -11.77 -11.56
N ALA A 54 -12.88 -12.77 -10.99
CA ALA A 54 -12.86 -14.13 -11.51
C ALA A 54 -13.43 -14.21 -12.93
N TRP A 55 -14.53 -13.48 -13.20
CA TRP A 55 -15.12 -13.37 -14.52
C TRP A 55 -14.16 -12.69 -15.51
N ALA A 56 -13.59 -11.54 -15.14
CA ALA A 56 -12.63 -10.81 -15.99
C ALA A 56 -11.38 -11.65 -16.29
N TYR A 57 -10.87 -12.39 -15.31
CA TYR A 57 -9.78 -13.34 -15.53
C TYR A 57 -10.18 -14.44 -16.51
N ARG A 58 -11.35 -15.07 -16.32
CA ARG A 58 -11.81 -16.16 -17.19
C ARG A 58 -11.97 -15.70 -18.65
N THR A 59 -12.47 -14.48 -18.87
CA THR A 59 -12.72 -13.93 -20.22
C THR A 59 -11.46 -13.36 -20.87
N THR A 60 -10.51 -12.84 -20.09
CA THR A 60 -9.33 -12.15 -20.65
C THR A 60 -8.01 -12.89 -20.43
N LYS A 61 -7.98 -14.07 -19.80
CA LYS A 61 -6.74 -14.84 -19.58
C LYS A 61 -5.96 -15.17 -20.86
N LYS A 62 -6.64 -15.20 -22.01
CA LYS A 62 -6.02 -15.40 -23.33
C LYS A 62 -5.22 -14.18 -23.79
N ASN A 63 -5.47 -13.00 -23.21
CA ASN A 63 -4.75 -11.76 -23.51
C ASN A 63 -3.61 -11.60 -22.51
N PRO A 64 -2.35 -11.90 -22.90
CA PRO A 64 -1.23 -11.79 -21.98
C PRO A 64 -1.09 -10.34 -21.50
N LYS A 65 -0.94 -10.18 -20.19
CA LYS A 65 -0.66 -8.91 -19.54
C LYS A 65 0.84 -8.77 -19.32
N ARG A 66 1.33 -7.53 -19.30
CA ARG A 66 2.67 -7.17 -18.84
C ARG A 66 2.53 -6.63 -17.42
N PRO A 67 2.67 -7.49 -16.39
CA PRO A 67 2.49 -7.07 -15.02
C PRO A 67 3.62 -6.15 -14.57
N PHE A 68 3.31 -5.20 -13.71
CA PHE A 68 4.32 -4.48 -12.95
C PHE A 68 3.86 -4.17 -11.54
N PHE A 69 4.78 -4.03 -10.60
CA PHE A 69 4.45 -3.79 -9.21
C PHE A 69 5.27 -2.64 -8.64
N VAL A 70 4.64 -1.84 -7.78
CA VAL A 70 5.33 -0.82 -6.99
C VAL A 70 5.43 -1.32 -5.56
N LEU A 71 6.64 -1.73 -5.17
CA LEU A 71 7.00 -2.14 -3.83
C LEU A 71 7.48 -0.91 -3.05
N CYS A 72 6.86 -0.62 -1.92
CA CYS A 72 7.19 0.58 -1.15
C CYS A 72 6.72 0.51 0.29
N ALA A 73 7.15 1.49 1.09
CA ALA A 73 6.53 1.80 2.37
C ALA A 73 5.46 2.89 2.22
N ALA A 74 4.65 3.13 3.25
CA ALA A 74 3.74 4.27 3.28
C ALA A 74 4.51 5.60 3.24
N ARG A 75 3.92 6.61 2.57
CA ARG A 75 4.46 8.00 2.49
C ARG A 75 5.78 8.19 1.71
N THR A 76 6.07 7.27 0.79
CA THR A 76 7.18 7.30 -0.16
C THR A 76 6.88 8.04 -1.46
N GLY A 77 5.71 8.67 -1.58
CA GLY A 77 5.25 9.25 -2.85
C GLY A 77 4.60 8.25 -3.81
N SER A 78 4.27 7.04 -3.37
CA SER A 78 3.68 6.01 -4.24
C SER A 78 2.39 6.45 -4.92
N ASN A 79 1.52 7.20 -4.24
CA ASN A 79 0.32 7.74 -4.88
C ASN A 79 0.64 8.77 -5.99
N LEU A 80 1.71 9.56 -5.82
CA LEU A 80 2.20 10.49 -6.84
C LEU A 80 2.71 9.72 -8.07
N PHE A 81 3.57 8.74 -7.85
CA PHE A 81 4.10 7.89 -8.93
C PHE A 81 2.98 7.19 -9.70
N ILE A 82 2.01 6.63 -8.99
CA ILE A 82 0.83 5.98 -9.57
C ILE A 82 -0.02 6.95 -10.40
N SER A 83 -0.17 8.18 -9.92
CA SER A 83 -0.89 9.20 -10.69
C SER A 83 -0.21 9.48 -12.03
N TYR A 84 1.12 9.53 -12.07
CA TYR A 84 1.86 9.69 -13.32
C TYR A 84 1.73 8.45 -14.21
N LEU A 85 1.91 7.25 -13.66
CA LEU A 85 1.74 5.99 -14.41
C LEU A 85 0.37 5.87 -15.08
N ASN A 86 -0.69 6.27 -14.37
CA ASN A 86 -2.06 6.25 -14.90
C ASN A 86 -2.35 7.32 -15.96
N SER A 87 -1.44 8.27 -16.18
CA SER A 87 -1.55 9.24 -17.27
C SER A 87 -0.94 8.74 -18.59
N ILE A 88 -0.21 7.62 -18.56
CA ILE A 88 0.44 7.05 -19.75
C ILE A 88 -0.59 6.23 -20.56
N PRO A 89 -0.75 6.50 -21.87
CA PRO A 89 -1.64 5.71 -22.72
C PRO A 89 -1.33 4.21 -22.69
N GLY A 90 -2.35 3.37 -22.48
CA GLY A 90 -2.21 1.91 -22.47
C GLY A 90 -1.54 1.32 -21.23
N VAL A 91 -1.23 2.13 -20.23
CA VAL A 91 -0.82 1.71 -18.88
C VAL A 91 -1.98 1.92 -17.93
N SER A 92 -2.22 0.95 -17.05
CA SER A 92 -3.19 1.16 -15.98
C SER A 92 -2.69 0.59 -14.66
N PHE A 93 -2.98 1.29 -13.58
CA PHE A 93 -2.52 0.96 -12.23
C PHE A 93 -3.63 1.22 -11.22
N ASP A 94 -4.00 0.21 -10.44
CA ASP A 94 -4.87 0.40 -9.27
C ASP A 94 -4.02 0.35 -8.00
N LEU A 95 -4.55 0.92 -6.90
CA LEU A 95 -3.81 1.15 -5.66
C LEU A 95 -3.40 -0.17 -4.95
N GLU A 96 -3.88 -0.41 -3.73
CA GLU A 96 -3.33 -1.46 -2.85
C GLU A 96 -4.02 -2.80 -3.05
N ILE A 97 -3.49 -3.63 -3.93
CA ILE A 97 -4.17 -4.82 -4.46
C ILE A 97 -4.44 -5.90 -3.39
N ILE A 98 -3.61 -5.95 -2.35
CA ILE A 98 -3.73 -6.90 -1.24
C ILE A 98 -4.17 -6.25 0.09
N SER A 99 -4.51 -4.95 0.10
CA SER A 99 -4.86 -4.25 1.35
C SER A 99 -6.22 -4.66 1.89
N ARG A 100 -6.29 -5.11 3.15
CA ARG A 100 -7.55 -5.45 3.83
C ARG A 100 -8.55 -4.29 3.96
N TYR A 101 -8.08 -3.07 3.78
CA TYR A 101 -8.86 -1.84 3.88
C TYR A 101 -9.53 -1.45 2.56
N GLN A 102 -9.09 -2.03 1.43
CA GLN A 102 -9.69 -1.78 0.12
C GLN A 102 -10.91 -2.67 -0.12
N THR A 103 -11.89 -2.16 -0.85
CA THR A 103 -13.09 -2.92 -1.25
C THR A 103 -12.76 -4.11 -2.15
N TYR A 104 -11.64 -4.02 -2.87
CA TYR A 104 -11.11 -5.06 -3.75
C TYR A 104 -9.94 -5.84 -3.14
N GLY A 105 -9.56 -5.55 -1.89
CA GLY A 105 -8.45 -6.25 -1.26
C GLY A 105 -8.87 -7.52 -0.54
N LEU A 106 -7.90 -8.16 0.10
CA LEU A 106 -8.07 -9.46 0.74
C LEU A 106 -8.49 -9.30 2.20
N ARG A 107 -9.74 -9.65 2.50
CA ARG A 107 -10.28 -9.67 3.87
C ARG A 107 -10.45 -11.09 4.37
N ARG A 108 -9.45 -11.58 5.10
CA ARG A 108 -9.57 -12.70 6.05
C ARG A 108 -8.23 -12.84 6.77
N PHE A 109 -8.29 -12.97 8.09
CA PHE A 109 -7.22 -13.65 8.80
C PHE A 109 -7.18 -15.08 8.22
N TRP A 110 -5.99 -15.64 7.95
CA TRP A 110 -5.81 -17.01 7.42
C TRP A 110 -6.12 -17.22 5.92
N ILE A 111 -5.77 -16.25 5.05
CA ILE A 111 -5.76 -16.50 3.60
C ILE A 111 -4.47 -17.23 3.23
N SER A 112 -4.59 -18.35 2.50
CA SER A 112 -3.41 -19.06 1.99
C SER A 112 -2.65 -18.23 0.96
N LYS A 113 -1.32 -18.36 0.90
CA LYS A 113 -0.48 -17.66 -0.11
C LYS A 113 -0.98 -17.91 -1.54
N LYS A 114 -1.40 -19.13 -1.86
CA LYS A 114 -2.01 -19.50 -3.14
C LYS A 114 -3.25 -18.66 -3.47
N ALA A 115 -4.09 -18.37 -2.48
CA ALA A 115 -5.25 -17.52 -2.67
C ALA A 115 -4.86 -16.05 -2.87
N VAL A 116 -3.83 -15.55 -2.17
CA VAL A 116 -3.26 -14.21 -2.40
C VAL A 116 -2.77 -14.07 -3.83
N PHE A 117 -1.96 -15.02 -4.31
CA PHE A 117 -1.41 -14.91 -5.65
C PHE A 117 -2.45 -15.08 -6.76
N ARG A 118 -3.42 -15.98 -6.58
CA ARG A 118 -4.58 -16.08 -7.49
C ARG A 118 -5.35 -14.75 -7.56
N HIS A 119 -5.53 -14.08 -6.42
CA HIS A 119 -6.15 -12.76 -6.38
C HIS A 119 -5.36 -11.73 -7.19
N ILE A 120 -4.04 -11.66 -6.99
CA ILE A 120 -3.17 -10.77 -7.77
C ILE A 120 -3.27 -11.08 -9.27
N ARG A 121 -3.25 -12.34 -9.68
CA ARG A 121 -3.44 -12.74 -11.09
C ARG A 121 -4.79 -12.27 -11.64
N HIS A 122 -5.88 -12.53 -10.93
CA HIS A 122 -7.20 -12.09 -11.40
C HIS A 122 -7.27 -10.56 -11.51
N PHE A 123 -6.65 -9.87 -10.56
CA PHE A 123 -6.58 -8.42 -10.53
C PHE A 123 -5.87 -7.83 -11.76
N LEU A 124 -4.76 -8.42 -12.18
CA LEU A 124 -4.03 -8.00 -13.38
C LEU A 124 -4.87 -8.14 -14.67
N HIS A 125 -5.88 -9.00 -14.66
CA HIS A 125 -6.81 -9.20 -15.77
C HIS A 125 -8.12 -8.40 -15.65
N TYR A 126 -8.31 -7.65 -14.57
CA TYR A 126 -9.55 -6.91 -14.32
C TYR A 126 -9.78 -5.77 -15.32
N ARG A 127 -8.71 -5.20 -15.87
CA ARG A 127 -8.76 -4.08 -16.82
C ARG A 127 -8.25 -4.49 -18.20
N ARG A 128 -8.60 -3.70 -19.21
CA ARG A 128 -8.34 -4.05 -20.63
C ARG A 128 -6.89 -3.77 -21.04
N GLU A 129 -6.24 -2.79 -20.43
CA GLU A 129 -4.89 -2.35 -20.82
C GLU A 129 -3.86 -3.48 -20.70
N LYS A 130 -2.87 -3.46 -21.59
CA LYS A 130 -1.86 -4.53 -21.68
C LYS A 130 -0.82 -4.42 -20.57
N VAL A 131 -0.41 -3.20 -20.22
CA VAL A 131 0.54 -2.93 -19.13
C VAL A 131 -0.23 -2.64 -17.87
N ARG A 132 -0.13 -3.52 -16.88
CA ARG A 132 -1.01 -3.49 -15.72
C ARG A 132 -0.24 -3.64 -14.43
N GLY A 133 -0.50 -2.79 -13.47
CA GLY A 133 0.18 -2.88 -12.20
C GLY A 133 -0.66 -2.70 -10.94
N GLY A 134 0.01 -2.93 -9.82
CA GLY A 134 -0.56 -2.80 -8.49
C GLY A 134 0.49 -2.42 -7.44
N LYS A 135 0.04 -1.75 -6.38
CA LYS A 135 0.90 -1.34 -5.26
C LYS A 135 0.94 -2.43 -4.20
N LEU A 136 2.15 -2.74 -3.74
CA LEU A 136 2.43 -3.65 -2.66
C LEU A 136 3.16 -2.89 -1.56
N PHE A 137 2.58 -2.84 -0.36
CA PHE A 137 3.27 -2.31 0.81
C PHE A 137 3.97 -3.44 1.55
N PHE A 138 5.18 -3.16 2.05
CA PHE A 138 5.94 -4.11 2.87
C PHE A 138 5.11 -4.68 4.02
N VAL A 139 4.38 -3.83 4.74
CA VAL A 139 3.53 -4.26 5.87
C VAL A 139 2.47 -5.29 5.46
N HIS A 140 1.92 -5.20 4.24
CA HIS A 140 0.93 -6.19 3.78
C HIS A 140 1.59 -7.52 3.41
N LEU A 141 2.83 -7.50 2.92
CA LEU A 141 3.59 -8.72 2.63
C LEU A 141 3.97 -9.43 3.92
N GLU A 142 4.42 -8.69 4.92
CA GLU A 142 4.74 -9.18 6.27
C GLU A 142 3.50 -9.79 6.94
N GLU A 143 2.36 -9.07 6.96
CA GLU A 143 1.09 -9.57 7.50
C GLU A 143 0.63 -10.88 6.84
N LEU A 144 0.89 -11.04 5.53
CA LEU A 144 0.55 -12.25 4.76
C LEU A 144 1.68 -13.29 4.72
N LYS A 145 2.81 -13.02 5.38
CA LYS A 145 4.02 -13.86 5.40
C LYS A 145 4.52 -14.22 3.99
N ILE A 146 4.41 -13.32 3.04
CA ILE A 146 4.86 -13.51 1.65
C ILE A 146 6.27 -12.94 1.51
N SER A 147 7.22 -13.78 1.09
CA SER A 147 8.59 -13.31 0.80
C SER A 147 8.68 -12.67 -0.59
N LEU A 148 9.73 -11.88 -0.81
CA LEU A 148 10.00 -11.28 -2.13
C LEU A 148 10.30 -12.35 -3.17
N ASP A 149 11.05 -13.39 -2.82
CA ASP A 149 11.38 -14.48 -3.75
C ASP A 149 10.13 -15.27 -4.17
N GLU A 150 9.17 -15.47 -3.26
CA GLU A 150 7.88 -16.07 -3.61
C GLU A 150 7.11 -15.22 -4.62
N LEU A 151 7.09 -13.90 -4.43
CA LEU A 151 6.46 -12.96 -5.38
C LEU A 151 7.14 -12.98 -6.75
N ILE A 152 8.47 -12.93 -6.78
CA ILE A 152 9.25 -12.93 -8.03
C ILE A 152 9.03 -14.24 -8.79
N ARG A 153 9.07 -15.37 -8.09
CA ARG A 153 8.80 -16.70 -8.67
C ARG A 153 7.39 -16.80 -9.23
N GLU A 154 6.41 -16.21 -8.56
CA GLU A 154 5.01 -16.22 -8.99
C GLU A 154 4.74 -15.30 -10.18
N PHE A 155 5.50 -14.21 -10.30
CA PHE A 155 5.40 -13.21 -11.36
C PHE A 155 6.75 -13.01 -12.08
N PRO A 156 7.25 -14.05 -12.78
CA PRO A 156 8.59 -14.05 -13.35
C PRO A 156 8.77 -13.07 -14.50
N ASP A 157 7.69 -12.58 -15.11
CA ASP A 157 7.73 -11.59 -16.19
C ASP A 157 7.33 -10.18 -15.73
N ALA A 158 7.16 -9.96 -14.41
CA ALA A 158 6.80 -8.65 -13.89
C ALA A 158 7.98 -7.69 -13.85
N PHE A 159 7.69 -6.42 -14.15
CA PHE A 159 8.56 -5.28 -13.88
C PHE A 159 8.37 -4.84 -12.42
N TRP A 160 9.47 -4.57 -11.71
CA TRP A 160 9.42 -4.18 -10.31
C TRP A 160 9.92 -2.74 -10.13
N PHE A 161 9.14 -1.91 -9.47
CA PHE A 161 9.61 -0.61 -8.99
C PHE A 161 9.78 -0.68 -7.48
N VAL A 162 10.91 -0.19 -6.99
CA VAL A 162 11.14 -0.02 -5.56
C VAL A 162 11.17 1.47 -5.28
N LEU A 163 10.09 1.97 -4.69
CA LEU A 163 9.95 3.39 -4.38
C LEU A 163 10.31 3.64 -2.92
N TYR A 164 11.27 4.53 -2.70
CA TYR A 164 11.75 4.91 -1.39
C TYR A 164 11.80 6.44 -1.25
N ARG A 165 12.12 6.92 -0.05
CA ARG A 165 12.27 8.34 0.25
C ARG A 165 13.57 8.54 0.99
N LYS A 166 14.42 9.46 0.53
CA LYS A 166 15.74 9.69 1.14
C LYS A 166 15.61 10.27 2.54
N ASP A 167 14.67 11.19 2.74
CA ASP A 167 14.35 11.78 4.05
C ASP A 167 13.28 10.96 4.81
N ILE A 168 13.75 10.08 5.71
CA ILE A 168 12.90 9.22 6.55
C ILE A 168 12.14 10.04 7.59
N LEU A 169 12.72 11.14 8.09
CA LEU A 169 12.05 11.98 9.08
C LEU A 169 10.82 12.64 8.46
N ALA A 170 10.97 13.24 7.27
CA ALA A 170 9.83 13.82 6.57
C ALA A 170 8.82 12.75 6.13
N GLN A 171 9.25 11.49 5.91
CA GLN A 171 8.36 10.36 5.73
C GLN A 171 7.54 10.06 7.00
N TYR A 172 8.20 10.00 8.16
CA TYR A 172 7.60 9.77 9.47
C TYR A 172 6.60 10.86 9.83
N LEU A 173 6.98 12.14 9.73
CA LEU A 173 6.07 13.26 10.02
C LEU A 173 4.84 13.23 9.11
N SER A 174 5.05 12.93 7.82
CA SER A 174 3.94 12.79 6.88
C SER A 174 3.02 11.61 7.23
N TYR A 175 3.57 10.53 7.81
CA TYR A 175 2.80 9.38 8.28
C TYR A 175 1.96 9.74 9.52
N LYS A 176 2.53 10.46 10.50
CA LYS A 176 1.81 10.93 11.69
C LYS A 176 0.64 11.85 11.30
N ILE A 177 0.89 12.82 10.41
CA ILE A 177 -0.17 13.71 9.88
C ILE A 177 -1.28 12.91 9.19
N ALA A 178 -0.93 11.96 8.32
CA ALA A 178 -1.93 11.15 7.60
C ALA A 178 -2.77 10.31 8.55
N ASN A 179 -2.16 9.73 9.59
CA ASN A 179 -2.88 8.99 10.62
C ASN A 179 -3.82 9.88 11.45
N GLN A 180 -3.39 11.08 11.83
CA GLN A 180 -4.22 11.97 12.63
C GLN A 180 -5.40 12.54 11.83
N THR A 181 -5.16 12.88 10.56
CA THR A 181 -6.18 13.47 9.67
C THR A 181 -7.05 12.43 8.97
N GLN A 182 -6.63 11.16 8.95
CA GLN A 182 -7.18 10.10 8.10
C GLN A 182 -7.17 10.46 6.60
N ARG A 183 -6.28 11.37 6.18
CA ARG A 183 -6.13 11.80 4.79
C ARG A 183 -4.76 11.40 4.27
N TRP A 184 -4.78 10.63 3.18
CA TRP A 184 -3.59 10.00 2.61
C TRP A 184 -3.15 10.61 1.28
N THR A 185 -3.98 11.47 0.69
CA THR A 185 -3.69 12.22 -0.55
C THR A 185 -4.33 13.60 -0.47
N ARG A 186 -3.74 14.55 -1.19
CA ARG A 186 -4.28 15.89 -1.40
C ARG A 186 -4.31 16.17 -2.91
N ARG A 187 -5.38 16.77 -3.42
CA ARG A 187 -5.41 17.26 -4.81
C ARG A 187 -4.85 18.68 -4.88
N ILE A 188 -4.28 19.06 -6.01
CA ILE A 188 -3.66 20.39 -6.21
C ILE A 188 -4.65 21.51 -5.85
N ASN A 189 -5.90 21.39 -6.29
CA ASN A 189 -6.93 22.41 -6.09
C ASN A 189 -7.78 22.20 -4.81
N SER A 190 -7.33 21.34 -3.89
CA SER A 190 -8.04 21.17 -2.61
C SER A 190 -7.65 22.28 -1.63
N PRO A 191 -8.63 22.78 -0.83
CA PRO A 191 -8.35 23.78 0.18
C PRO A 191 -7.28 23.28 1.17
N PRO A 192 -6.49 24.20 1.76
CA PRO A 192 -5.48 23.83 2.73
C PRO A 192 -6.10 23.07 3.90
N GLU A 193 -5.38 22.07 4.40
CA GLU A 193 -5.86 21.29 5.54
C GLU A 193 -5.70 22.10 6.83
N LYS A 194 -6.58 21.81 7.79
CA LYS A 194 -6.45 22.35 9.15
C LYS A 194 -5.06 22.02 9.69
N PRO A 195 -4.46 22.95 10.46
CA PRO A 195 -3.22 22.68 11.18
C PRO A 195 -3.29 21.37 11.94
N VAL A 196 -2.23 20.58 11.84
CA VAL A 196 -2.06 19.37 12.62
C VAL A 196 -0.76 19.53 13.40
N GLN A 197 -0.87 19.33 14.70
CA GLN A 197 0.25 19.38 15.62
C GLN A 197 0.26 18.11 16.47
N PHE A 198 1.46 17.65 16.80
CA PHE A 198 1.67 16.53 17.72
C PHE A 198 3.00 16.67 18.47
N VAL A 199 3.09 15.96 19.60
CA VAL A 199 4.34 15.81 20.34
C VAL A 199 5.22 14.80 19.61
N PHE A 200 6.45 15.19 19.30
CA PHE A 200 7.45 14.31 18.69
C PHE A 200 8.03 13.38 19.74
N ASP A 201 7.99 12.09 19.43
CA ASP A 201 8.56 11.00 20.23
C ASP A 201 9.77 10.42 19.47
N ALA A 202 10.96 10.62 20.04
CA ALA A 202 12.20 10.16 19.44
C ALA A 202 12.29 8.63 19.34
N ALA A 203 11.76 7.90 20.33
CA ALA A 203 11.79 6.43 20.32
C ALA A 203 10.88 5.88 19.21
N ASP A 204 9.66 6.44 19.07
CA ASP A 204 8.74 6.09 17.96
C ASP A 204 9.37 6.41 16.59
N ALA A 205 10.04 7.55 16.45
CA ALA A 205 10.71 7.93 15.21
C ALA A 205 11.88 7.00 14.85
N LEU A 206 12.69 6.59 15.83
CA LEU A 206 13.78 5.63 15.62
C LEU A 206 13.24 4.24 15.24
N ALA A 207 12.23 3.76 15.95
CA ALA A 207 11.57 2.49 15.63
C ALA A 207 10.96 2.52 14.22
N TYR A 208 10.36 3.65 13.82
CA TYR A 208 9.88 3.85 12.45
C TYR A 208 11.03 3.75 11.45
N ARG A 209 12.13 4.48 11.67
CA ARG A 209 13.31 4.47 10.80
C ARG A 209 13.87 3.06 10.62
N ASP A 210 14.08 2.34 11.72
CA ASP A 210 14.70 1.01 11.68
C ASP A 210 13.83 0.01 10.93
N ARG A 211 12.51 0.08 11.12
CA ARG A 211 11.56 -0.70 10.32
C ARG A 211 11.64 -0.35 8.83
N ILE A 212 11.72 0.93 8.48
CA ILE A 212 11.83 1.36 7.07
C ILE A 212 13.13 0.84 6.45
N ARG A 213 14.27 1.01 7.12
CA ARG A 213 15.57 0.52 6.64
C ARG A 213 15.58 -0.99 6.46
N ARG A 214 15.08 -1.74 7.45
CA ARG A 214 14.97 -3.20 7.37
C ARG A 214 14.18 -3.65 6.13
N ASN A 215 13.07 -2.98 5.82
CA ASN A 215 12.28 -3.32 4.64
C ASN A 215 13.07 -3.20 3.34
N TYR A 216 13.84 -2.11 3.15
CA TYR A 216 14.65 -1.93 1.95
C TYR A 216 15.92 -2.78 1.95
N GLN A 217 16.52 -3.05 3.12
CA GLN A 217 17.61 -4.02 3.25
C GLN A 217 17.16 -5.42 2.81
N ASN A 218 15.93 -5.83 3.15
CA ASN A 218 15.37 -7.10 2.67
C ASN A 218 15.20 -7.14 1.14
N VAL A 219 14.96 -5.98 0.50
CA VAL A 219 14.95 -5.87 -0.96
C VAL A 219 16.36 -6.04 -1.52
N LEU A 220 17.34 -5.35 -0.95
CA LEU A 220 18.74 -5.43 -1.36
C LEU A 220 19.33 -6.84 -1.19
N ALA A 221 18.90 -7.55 -0.15
CA ALA A 221 19.31 -8.93 0.12
C ALA A 221 18.71 -9.94 -0.88
N SER A 222 17.65 -9.59 -1.62
CA SER A 222 17.07 -10.44 -2.66
C SER A 222 17.77 -10.19 -3.99
N GLU A 223 18.74 -11.04 -4.33
CA GLU A 223 19.49 -10.97 -5.60
C GLU A 223 18.55 -10.91 -6.82
N ALA A 224 17.47 -11.70 -6.79
CA ALA A 224 16.47 -11.75 -7.85
C ALA A 224 15.74 -10.41 -8.02
N MET A 225 15.52 -9.66 -6.93
CA MET A 225 14.89 -8.35 -6.98
C MET A 225 15.87 -7.29 -7.48
N CYS A 226 17.10 -7.27 -6.98
CA CYS A 226 18.13 -6.32 -7.39
C CYS A 226 18.36 -6.30 -8.89
N LYS A 227 18.37 -7.47 -9.54
CA LYS A 227 18.56 -7.59 -10.99
C LYS A 227 17.35 -7.16 -11.83
N ARG A 228 16.17 -7.00 -11.22
CA ARG A 228 14.88 -6.89 -11.92
C ARG A 228 14.04 -5.69 -11.54
N CYS A 229 14.55 -4.84 -10.66
CA CYS A 229 13.83 -3.69 -10.17
C CYS A 229 14.45 -2.36 -10.60
N LEU A 230 13.60 -1.35 -10.72
CA LEU A 230 14.01 0.04 -10.89
C LEU A 230 13.77 0.78 -9.57
N TRP A 231 14.86 1.24 -8.96
CA TRP A 231 14.83 2.06 -7.75
C TRP A 231 14.51 3.50 -8.10
N ILE A 232 13.55 4.08 -7.37
CA ILE A 232 13.13 5.47 -7.54
C ILE A 232 13.06 6.13 -6.17
N SER A 233 13.79 7.23 -5.99
CA SER A 233 13.62 8.10 -4.83
C SER A 233 12.43 9.04 -5.04
N TYR A 234 11.71 9.33 -3.95
CA TYR A 234 10.69 10.37 -3.93
C TYR A 234 11.24 11.72 -4.37
N GLU A 235 12.47 12.03 -3.98
CA GLU A 235 13.15 13.29 -4.27
C GLU A 235 13.37 13.47 -5.77
N ALA A 236 13.90 12.46 -6.47
CA ALA A 236 14.02 12.49 -7.93
C ALA A 236 12.63 12.57 -8.61
N LEU A 237 11.66 11.81 -8.10
CA LEU A 237 10.28 11.80 -8.61
C LEU A 237 9.58 13.15 -8.44
N ALA A 238 9.83 13.87 -7.34
CA ALA A 238 9.19 15.14 -7.04
C ALA A 238 9.87 16.31 -7.74
N ALA A 239 11.18 16.26 -7.92
CA ALA A 239 11.95 17.35 -8.52
C ALA A 239 11.73 17.46 -10.03
N ASN A 240 11.93 16.36 -10.78
CA ASN A 240 11.87 16.36 -12.24
C ASN A 240 11.15 15.10 -12.77
N PRO A 241 9.83 14.97 -12.54
CA PRO A 241 9.09 13.74 -12.83
C PRO A 241 9.15 13.36 -14.32
N GLN A 242 9.00 14.32 -15.25
CA GLN A 242 8.99 14.03 -16.69
C GLN A 242 10.33 13.45 -17.14
N LYS A 243 11.45 14.11 -16.77
CA LYS A 243 12.80 13.66 -17.07
C LYS A 243 13.08 12.26 -16.49
N LEU A 244 12.70 12.00 -15.24
CA LEU A 244 12.83 10.67 -14.64
C LEU A 244 12.09 9.59 -15.46
N PHE A 245 10.91 9.91 -15.98
CA PHE A 245 10.14 8.96 -16.79
C PHE A 245 10.77 8.72 -18.16
N GLU A 246 11.25 9.78 -18.82
CA GLU A 246 11.99 9.73 -20.09
C GLU A 246 13.27 8.90 -19.97
N ASP A 247 14.08 9.19 -18.96
CA ASP A 247 15.38 8.56 -18.77
C ASP A 247 15.26 7.08 -18.36
N LYS A 248 14.24 6.73 -17.57
CA LYS A 248 14.19 5.42 -16.89
C LYS A 248 12.88 4.66 -17.05
N VAL A 249 11.73 5.30 -16.78
CA VAL A 249 10.46 4.56 -16.60
C VAL A 249 9.87 4.05 -17.91
N PHE A 250 9.89 4.84 -18.98
CA PHE A 250 9.30 4.44 -20.26
C PHE A 250 10.04 3.27 -20.89
N SER A 251 11.37 3.34 -20.91
CA SER A 251 12.23 2.26 -21.40
C SER A 251 12.06 1.00 -20.55
N PHE A 252 12.05 1.14 -19.21
CA PHE A 252 11.85 0.02 -18.29
C PHE A 252 10.50 -0.68 -18.48
N LEU A 253 9.41 0.07 -18.67
CA LEU A 253 8.07 -0.48 -18.95
C LEU A 253 7.85 -0.90 -20.41
N GLN A 254 8.79 -0.57 -21.30
CA GLN A 254 8.67 -0.79 -22.74
C GLN A 254 7.36 -0.18 -23.28
N VAL A 255 7.18 1.10 -23.00
CA VAL A 255 6.07 1.93 -23.50
C VAL A 255 6.63 3.17 -24.20
N PRO A 256 5.92 3.73 -25.19
CA PRO A 256 6.35 4.97 -25.82
C PRO A 256 6.42 6.12 -24.81
N PRO A 257 7.38 7.06 -24.96
CA PRO A 257 7.37 8.29 -24.21
C PRO A 257 6.05 9.05 -24.38
N ALA A 258 5.56 9.64 -23.29
CA ALA A 258 4.35 10.44 -23.29
C ALA A 258 4.44 11.54 -22.21
N PRO A 259 3.69 12.65 -22.35
CA PRO A 259 3.57 13.62 -21.27
C PRO A 259 2.88 12.99 -20.05
N ILE A 260 3.51 13.06 -18.88
CA ILE A 260 2.90 12.60 -17.63
C ILE A 260 2.17 13.74 -16.92
N ARG A 261 1.09 13.40 -16.20
CA ARG A 261 0.26 14.37 -15.48
C ARG A 261 -0.10 13.86 -14.09
N THR A 262 -0.26 14.77 -13.15
CA THR A 262 -0.84 14.46 -11.84
C THR A 262 -1.85 15.51 -11.42
N HIS A 263 -2.84 15.06 -10.65
CA HIS A 263 -3.80 15.94 -9.97
C HIS A 263 -3.49 16.02 -8.47
N LEU A 264 -2.38 15.41 -8.02
CA LEU A 264 -2.00 15.34 -6.61
C LEU A 264 -1.02 16.45 -6.25
N GLY A 265 -1.19 17.01 -5.06
CA GLY A 265 -0.28 17.99 -4.48
C GLY A 265 0.40 17.45 -3.21
N LYS A 266 1.46 18.13 -2.78
CA LYS A 266 2.10 17.86 -1.49
C LYS A 266 1.09 18.15 -0.36
N GLN A 267 0.96 17.20 0.56
CA GLN A 267 -0.04 17.24 1.63
C GLN A 267 0.30 18.26 2.70
N ASN A 268 1.54 18.28 3.16
CA ASN A 268 2.02 19.25 4.14
C ASN A 268 3.10 20.13 3.50
N LEU A 269 2.82 21.43 3.42
CA LEU A 269 3.76 22.46 3.00
C LEU A 269 4.38 23.21 4.19
N ARG A 270 3.90 22.95 5.41
CA ARG A 270 4.32 23.67 6.59
C ARG A 270 5.74 23.27 7.02
N PRO A 271 6.51 24.21 7.59
CA PRO A 271 7.76 23.91 8.27
C PRO A 271 7.60 22.87 9.37
N VAL A 272 8.65 22.09 9.63
CA VAL A 272 8.66 21.06 10.68
C VAL A 272 8.40 21.67 12.07
N ALA A 273 8.94 22.85 12.34
CA ALA A 273 8.76 23.59 13.59
C ALA A 273 7.29 23.91 13.90
N GLU A 274 6.44 24.08 12.90
CA GLU A 274 5.00 24.35 13.10
C GLU A 274 4.18 23.08 13.38
N VAL A 275 4.70 21.91 13.01
CA VAL A 275 4.01 20.61 13.13
C VAL A 275 4.30 19.96 14.48
N ILE A 276 5.46 20.25 15.08
CA ILE A 276 5.94 19.60 16.29
C ILE A 276 5.79 20.56 17.48
N THR A 277 4.94 20.22 18.45
CA THR A 277 4.68 21.10 19.60
C THR A 277 5.86 21.25 20.54
N ASN A 278 6.72 20.23 20.63
CA ASN A 278 7.94 20.22 21.45
C ASN A 278 9.21 20.46 20.61
N TYR A 279 9.12 21.17 19.47
CA TYR A 279 10.22 21.29 18.50
C TYR A 279 11.53 21.76 19.13
N ALA A 280 11.47 22.78 20.01
CA ALA A 280 12.66 23.30 20.69
C ALA A 280 13.43 22.22 21.46
N ALA A 281 12.74 21.28 22.11
CA ALA A 281 13.35 20.19 22.87
C ALA A 281 13.92 19.07 22.00
N VAL A 282 13.49 18.95 20.75
CA VAL A 282 13.87 17.83 19.86
C VAL A 282 14.62 18.28 18.60
N ARG A 283 14.89 19.58 18.42
CA ARG A 283 15.49 20.14 17.21
C ARG A 283 16.83 19.48 16.88
N GLU A 284 17.71 19.33 17.88
CA GLU A 284 19.03 18.75 17.70
C GLU A 284 18.96 17.27 17.34
N PHE A 285 17.94 16.57 17.82
CA PHE A 285 17.69 15.19 17.43
C PHE A 285 17.20 15.08 15.99
N ILE A 286 16.32 15.99 15.57
CA ILE A 286 15.73 16.07 14.23
C ILE A 286 16.78 16.41 13.16
N GLU A 287 17.71 17.30 13.47
CA GLU A 287 18.73 17.79 12.53
C GLU A 287 19.87 16.77 12.28
N LYS A 288 19.93 15.68 13.05
CA LYS A 288 20.92 14.62 12.85
C LYS A 288 20.68 13.90 11.51
N ALA A 289 21.77 13.60 10.80
CA ALA A 289 21.79 12.81 9.57
C ALA A 289 21.33 11.33 9.73
N VAL A 290 20.89 10.93 10.92
CA VAL A 290 20.44 9.56 11.20
C VAL A 290 19.15 9.17 10.48
N PHE A 291 18.44 10.14 9.87
CA PHE A 291 17.18 9.93 9.14
C PHE A 291 17.32 9.96 7.61
N THR A 292 18.55 9.86 7.09
CA THR A 292 18.78 9.72 5.65
C THR A 292 18.95 8.26 5.23
N GLN A 293 18.60 7.95 4.00
CA GLN A 293 18.93 6.70 3.31
C GLN A 293 19.07 7.00 1.81
N ASP A 294 19.95 6.29 1.12
CA ASP A 294 20.07 6.36 -0.32
C ASP A 294 20.36 4.96 -0.86
N TYR A 295 19.70 4.61 -1.96
CA TYR A 295 19.81 3.31 -2.61
C TYR A 295 20.07 3.45 -4.11
N GLU A 296 20.28 4.67 -4.62
CA GLU A 296 20.54 4.91 -6.05
C GLU A 296 21.86 4.28 -6.52
N SER A 297 22.89 4.23 -5.66
CA SER A 297 24.18 3.59 -5.97
C SER A 297 24.13 2.07 -5.95
N GLU A 298 23.23 1.50 -5.14
CA GLU A 298 23.06 0.04 -4.98
C GLU A 298 22.24 -0.58 -6.12
N ALA A 299 21.58 0.26 -6.91
CA ALA A 299 20.91 -0.16 -8.13
C ALA A 299 21.97 -0.46 -9.19
N THR A 300 22.44 -1.71 -9.26
CA THR A 300 23.13 -2.19 -10.47
C THR A 300 22.21 -1.86 -11.64
N PRO A 301 22.67 -1.13 -12.68
CA PRO A 301 21.83 -0.83 -13.82
C PRO A 301 21.31 -2.17 -14.33
N ALA A 302 20.00 -2.40 -14.23
CA ALA A 302 19.38 -3.59 -14.76
C ALA A 302 19.73 -3.59 -16.24
N GLY A 303 20.75 -4.37 -16.62
CA GLY A 303 21.21 -4.46 -17.99
C GLY A 303 19.96 -4.75 -18.80
N GLY A 304 19.65 -3.91 -19.80
CA GLY A 304 18.40 -3.94 -20.56
C GLY A 304 18.10 -5.26 -21.30
N GLY A 305 18.87 -6.31 -21.01
CA GLY A 305 18.56 -7.69 -21.32
C GLY A 305 17.18 -8.07 -20.77
N ARG A 306 16.28 -8.34 -21.71
CA ARG A 306 15.02 -9.03 -21.48
C ARG A 306 15.23 -10.17 -20.47
N PRO A 307 14.35 -10.40 -19.48
CA PRO A 307 14.29 -11.74 -18.89
C PRO A 307 14.07 -12.70 -20.06
N THR A 308 15.09 -13.48 -20.41
CA THR A 308 14.98 -14.50 -21.43
C THR A 308 13.79 -15.36 -21.03
N LYS A 309 12.82 -15.53 -21.93
CA LYS A 309 11.65 -16.38 -21.67
C LYS A 309 12.18 -17.72 -21.19
N ASN A 310 12.16 -17.96 -19.88
CA ASN A 310 12.42 -19.29 -19.36
C ASN A 310 11.38 -20.18 -20.03
N LYS A 311 11.84 -21.13 -20.85
CA LYS A 311 11.00 -22.21 -21.37
C LYS A 311 10.21 -22.70 -20.16
N LYS A 312 8.87 -22.61 -20.22
CA LYS A 312 8.01 -23.11 -19.15
C LYS A 312 8.52 -24.50 -18.74
N PRO A 313 8.74 -24.78 -17.44
CA PRO A 313 8.92 -26.15 -17.02
C PRO A 313 7.69 -26.92 -17.51
N GLN A 314 7.94 -27.88 -18.40
CA GLN A 314 6.94 -28.79 -18.91
C GLN A 314 6.47 -29.56 -17.68
N MET A 315 5.26 -29.25 -17.19
CA MET A 315 4.64 -30.03 -16.13
C MET A 315 4.59 -31.48 -16.62
N PRO A 316 5.02 -32.46 -15.81
CA PRO A 316 4.93 -33.86 -16.20
C PRO A 316 3.47 -34.17 -16.54
N GLU A 317 3.24 -34.63 -17.76
CA GLU A 317 1.98 -35.27 -18.11
C GLU A 317 1.92 -36.57 -17.32
N ASP A 318 1.06 -36.61 -16.31
CA ASP A 318 0.63 -37.85 -15.67
C ASP A 318 -0.01 -38.73 -16.76
N ARG A 319 0.80 -39.61 -17.36
CA ARG A 319 0.30 -40.71 -18.18
C ARG A 319 -0.30 -41.75 -17.26
N GLU A 320 -1.61 -41.65 -17.03
CA GLU A 320 -2.43 -42.79 -16.61
C GLU A 320 -2.38 -43.86 -17.71
N THR A 321 -1.52 -44.86 -17.52
CA THR A 321 -1.61 -46.14 -18.21
C THR A 321 -2.89 -46.85 -17.80
N THR A 322 -3.92 -46.74 -18.64
CA THR A 322 -5.08 -47.62 -18.62
C THR A 322 -4.71 -48.95 -19.26
N ALA A 323 -4.36 -49.94 -18.45
CA ALA A 323 -4.30 -51.33 -18.88
C ALA A 323 -5.74 -51.85 -19.08
N ARG A 324 -6.16 -51.93 -20.34
CA ARG A 324 -7.31 -52.74 -20.77
C ARG A 324 -6.90 -54.21 -20.72
N MET A 325 -7.45 -54.96 -19.77
CA MET A 325 -7.61 -56.41 -19.91
C MET A 325 -8.97 -56.70 -20.56
N LYS A 326 -8.94 -57.42 -21.69
CA LYS A 326 -9.99 -58.27 -22.26
C LYS A 326 -9.33 -59.23 -23.26
N PRO A 327 -9.96 -60.38 -23.60
CA PRO A 327 -11.19 -60.95 -23.05
C PRO A 327 -10.92 -61.94 -21.90
#